data_AF-A0A7K0QL17-F1
#
_entry.id   AF-A0A7K0QL17-F1
#
_cell.length_a   1.000
_cell.length_b   1.000
_cell.length_c   1.000
_cell.angle_alpha   90.00
_cell.angle_beta   90.00
_cell.angle_gamma   90.00
#
_symmetry.space_group_name_H-M   'P 1'
#
loop_
_entity.id
_entity.type
_entity.pdbx_description
1 polymer ?
#
loop_
_entity_poly.entity_id
_entity_poly.type
_entity_poly.pdbx_seq_one_letter_code
_entity_poly.pdbx_strand_id
1 'polypeptide(L)'
;MRSPRRRRSTRRSPERSPRWRSRCPRCPHPAAPGSSRCRSPAFRARRTPTTTPRSTRSSSPAERRPRRRPPYARATVNELSQTTGIVAVAAAVVALLALVLALVLWRSVRRLRADQRAVLGDERRDLVAHAAELDRQFRALHEWVIDVATRIQRRTDRVETRLNQTLAHTAVVRYDAYNEMTGHQSVSIALLDAERRGIVLSSIHHRDQARLYIKQVEHGQGSIPLTPEEEEAVRAALAREVPDRAFEAGEQP
;
A
#
# COMPACT_ATOMS: atom_id res chain seq x y z
N MET A 1 18.07 -27.72 50.03
CA MET A 1 17.49 -27.23 48.76
C MET A 1 18.59 -27.22 47.70
N ARG A 2 18.57 -28.18 46.76
CA ARG A 2 19.57 -28.34 45.69
C ARG A 2 18.83 -28.42 44.35
N SER A 3 19.10 -27.48 43.45
CA SER A 3 18.52 -27.41 42.10
C SER A 3 19.09 -28.53 41.19
N PRO A 4 18.26 -29.13 40.31
CA PRO A 4 18.72 -30.23 39.46
C PRO A 4 19.19 -29.79 38.06
N ARG A 5 19.78 -30.78 37.39
CA ARG A 5 20.65 -30.75 36.22
C ARG A 5 19.95 -30.55 34.87
N ARG A 6 20.77 -30.08 33.92
CA ARG A 6 20.71 -30.24 32.44
C ARG A 6 19.97 -31.49 31.93
N ARG A 7 19.22 -31.34 30.84
CA ARG A 7 19.16 -32.31 29.72
C ARG A 7 19.02 -31.60 28.36
N ARG A 8 19.86 -32.02 27.41
CA ARG A 8 19.79 -31.70 25.98
C ARG A 8 19.15 -32.87 25.22
N SER A 9 18.48 -32.50 24.12
CA SER A 9 18.44 -33.19 22.81
C SER A 9 17.36 -34.23 22.48
N THR A 10 16.92 -34.07 21.22
CA THR A 10 16.36 -35.03 20.23
C THR A 10 14.84 -35.19 20.15
N ARG A 11 14.29 -34.77 18.99
CA ARG A 11 13.35 -35.48 18.09
C ARG A 11 13.02 -34.54 16.91
N ARG A 12 13.68 -34.69 15.76
CA ARG A 12 13.27 -35.49 14.58
C ARG A 12 11.86 -35.13 14.07
N SER A 13 11.82 -34.26 13.06
CA SER A 13 10.70 -34.06 12.13
C SER A 13 10.77 -35.08 10.99
N PRO A 14 9.64 -35.57 10.45
CA PRO A 14 9.61 -36.21 9.15
C PRO A 14 9.06 -35.28 8.06
N GLU A 15 9.65 -35.43 6.89
CA GLU A 15 9.29 -34.87 5.59
C GLU A 15 7.84 -35.20 5.18
N ARG A 16 7.25 -34.32 4.36
CA ARG A 16 6.62 -34.71 3.08
C ARG A 16 6.27 -33.50 2.22
N SER A 17 6.99 -33.38 1.10
CA SER A 17 6.62 -32.63 -0.10
C SER A 17 5.47 -33.33 -0.87
N PRO A 18 4.77 -32.65 -1.80
CA PRO A 18 5.23 -32.63 -3.20
C PRO A 18 5.00 -31.28 -3.92
N ARG A 19 6.02 -30.72 -4.58
CA ARG A 19 6.25 -30.75 -6.05
C ARG A 19 5.03 -30.40 -6.91
N TRP A 20 5.03 -29.20 -7.52
CA TRP A 20 4.63 -28.99 -8.92
C TRP A 20 5.45 -27.86 -9.59
N ARG A 21 6.22 -28.29 -10.60
CA ARG A 21 6.72 -27.67 -11.86
C ARG A 21 6.43 -26.17 -12.05
N SER A 22 7.41 -25.26 -12.13
CA SER A 22 8.47 -25.00 -13.13
C SER A 22 8.02 -24.31 -14.45
N ARG A 23 8.53 -23.07 -14.63
CA ARG A 23 8.99 -22.41 -15.88
C ARG A 23 7.92 -21.99 -16.91
N CYS A 24 7.98 -20.85 -17.62
CA CYS A 24 8.98 -19.81 -17.84
C CYS A 24 8.31 -18.51 -18.39
N PRO A 25 9.00 -17.35 -18.32
CA PRO A 25 8.66 -16.08 -18.99
C PRO A 25 9.53 -15.81 -20.25
N ARG A 26 9.20 -14.75 -21.02
CA ARG A 26 9.84 -14.18 -22.26
C ARG A 26 9.32 -14.80 -23.58
N CYS A 27 9.06 -14.15 -24.72
CA CYS A 27 9.11 -12.77 -25.33
C CYS A 27 8.48 -12.93 -26.77
N PRO A 28 8.68 -12.05 -27.79
CA PRO A 28 8.21 -10.68 -28.10
C PRO A 28 7.38 -10.58 -29.44
N HIS A 29 6.98 -9.35 -29.83
CA HIS A 29 6.37 -8.79 -31.09
C HIS A 29 6.89 -9.36 -32.46
N PRO A 30 6.43 -8.95 -33.70
CA PRO A 30 5.39 -7.98 -34.14
C PRO A 30 4.54 -8.40 -35.41
N ALA A 31 3.69 -7.49 -35.91
CA ALA A 31 3.40 -7.16 -37.34
C ALA A 31 1.90 -7.13 -37.77
N ALA A 32 1.43 -5.92 -38.10
CA ALA A 32 0.42 -5.64 -39.16
C ALA A 32 1.12 -5.78 -40.56
N PRO A 33 0.47 -5.77 -41.75
CA PRO A 33 -0.74 -5.01 -42.14
C PRO A 33 -1.70 -5.63 -43.20
N GLY A 34 -2.82 -4.94 -43.47
CA GLY A 34 -3.21 -4.60 -44.86
C GLY A 34 -4.39 -5.33 -45.54
N SER A 35 -5.46 -4.57 -45.81
CA SER A 35 -6.39 -4.66 -46.97
C SER A 35 -7.23 -5.95 -47.12
N SER A 36 -8.41 -6.03 -47.73
CA SER A 36 -9.08 -5.28 -48.80
C SER A 36 -10.56 -5.69 -48.87
N ARG A 37 -11.42 -4.73 -49.24
CA ARG A 37 -12.65 -4.81 -50.09
C ARG A 37 -13.36 -6.15 -50.30
N CYS A 38 -14.71 -6.12 -50.17
CA CYS A 38 -15.71 -6.56 -51.19
C CYS A 38 -17.13 -6.35 -50.60
N ARG A 39 -17.87 -5.28 -50.95
CA ARG A 39 -18.98 -5.25 -51.94
C ARG A 39 -19.75 -6.57 -52.15
N SER A 40 -21.02 -6.58 -51.67
CA SER A 40 -22.33 -6.94 -52.29
C SER A 40 -22.43 -8.16 -53.26
N PRO A 41 -23.61 -8.81 -53.46
CA PRO A 41 -24.96 -8.22 -53.49
C PRO A 41 -26.15 -9.10 -53.01
N ALA A 42 -27.34 -8.52 -53.21
CA ALA A 42 -28.69 -8.99 -52.94
C ALA A 42 -29.05 -10.39 -53.49
N PHE A 43 -29.98 -11.07 -52.80
CA PHE A 43 -30.81 -12.10 -53.42
C PHE A 43 -32.26 -12.05 -52.92
N ARG A 44 -33.18 -12.15 -53.88
CA ARG A 44 -34.63 -11.97 -53.76
C ARG A 44 -35.31 -13.21 -54.37
N ALA A 45 -36.22 -13.85 -53.64
CA ALA A 45 -37.22 -14.81 -54.14
C ALA A 45 -38.40 -14.79 -53.12
N ARG A 46 -39.70 -14.52 -53.37
CA ARG A 46 -40.73 -14.97 -54.34
C ARG A 46 -40.85 -16.51 -54.36
N ARG A 47 -41.96 -17.22 -54.06
CA ARG A 47 -43.44 -17.13 -54.32
C ARG A 47 -44.16 -18.19 -53.41
N THR A 48 -45.25 -17.92 -52.65
CA THR A 48 -46.73 -18.15 -52.87
C THR A 48 -47.21 -19.62 -53.10
N PRO A 49 -48.53 -19.97 -53.08
CA PRO A 49 -49.65 -19.81 -52.11
C PRO A 49 -50.53 -21.10 -51.99
N THR A 50 -51.59 -21.13 -51.16
CA THR A 50 -52.84 -21.98 -51.25
C THR A 50 -53.66 -21.84 -49.94
N THR A 51 -54.98 -21.91 -49.78
CA THR A 51 -56.20 -21.95 -50.62
C THR A 51 -57.36 -21.51 -49.70
N THR A 52 -58.38 -20.84 -50.24
CA THR A 52 -59.68 -20.57 -49.61
C THR A 52 -60.54 -21.85 -49.56
N PRO A 53 -61.64 -21.88 -48.79
CA PRO A 53 -62.92 -21.89 -49.52
C PRO A 53 -64.01 -21.00 -48.92
N ARG A 54 -65.01 -20.84 -49.78
CA ARG A 54 -66.16 -19.95 -49.78
C ARG A 54 -67.43 -20.79 -49.72
N SER A 55 -68.41 -20.42 -48.90
CA SER A 55 -69.86 -20.66 -49.07
C SER A 55 -70.54 -20.12 -47.81
N THR A 56 -71.79 -19.64 -47.78
CA THR A 56 -72.82 -19.42 -48.78
C THR A 56 -73.77 -18.37 -48.21
N ARG A 57 -74.34 -17.60 -49.13
CA ARG A 57 -75.35 -16.58 -48.92
C ARG A 57 -76.68 -17.24 -48.53
N SER A 58 -77.36 -16.73 -47.51
CA SER A 58 -78.81 -16.81 -47.40
C SER A 58 -79.37 -15.42 -47.05
N SER A 59 -80.48 -15.12 -47.71
CA SER A 59 -81.14 -13.83 -47.81
C SER A 59 -82.58 -14.00 -47.40
N SER A 60 -83.08 -13.18 -46.47
CA SER A 60 -84.51 -12.86 -46.30
C SER A 60 -84.69 -11.75 -45.25
N PRO A 61 -85.84 -11.06 -45.15
CA PRO A 61 -85.93 -9.71 -45.68
C PRO A 61 -86.31 -8.64 -44.64
N ALA A 62 -86.05 -7.40 -45.05
CA ALA A 62 -86.69 -6.15 -44.68
C ALA A 62 -87.72 -6.16 -43.53
N GLU A 63 -87.33 -5.56 -42.41
CA GLU A 63 -88.28 -4.90 -41.52
C GLU A 63 -87.86 -3.44 -41.31
N ARG A 64 -88.68 -2.55 -41.88
CA ARG A 64 -88.57 -1.10 -41.80
C ARG A 64 -88.68 -0.67 -40.34
N ARG A 65 -87.57 -0.26 -39.73
CA ARG A 65 -87.58 0.52 -38.49
C ARG A 65 -87.37 2.01 -38.79
N PRO A 66 -88.17 2.91 -38.22
CA PRO A 66 -88.07 4.34 -38.49
C PRO A 66 -86.72 4.88 -38.03
N ARG A 67 -86.07 5.66 -38.89
CA ARG A 67 -84.87 6.46 -38.58
C ARG A 67 -85.21 7.47 -37.48
N ARG A 68 -85.13 7.05 -36.22
CA ARG A 68 -85.05 7.98 -35.09
C ARG A 68 -83.66 8.59 -35.12
N ARG A 69 -83.59 9.84 -35.60
CA ARG A 69 -82.41 10.69 -35.44
C ARG A 69 -82.06 10.71 -33.95
N PRO A 70 -80.81 10.42 -33.58
CA PRO A 70 -80.45 10.49 -32.18
C PRO A 70 -80.40 11.95 -31.69
N PRO A 71 -81.01 12.28 -30.55
CA PRO A 71 -80.93 13.61 -29.95
C PRO A 71 -79.67 13.80 -29.07
N TYR A 72 -78.60 13.02 -29.26
CA TYR A 72 -77.44 13.04 -28.34
C TYR A 72 -76.31 14.01 -28.72
N ALA A 73 -76.41 14.77 -29.81
CA ALA A 73 -75.35 15.71 -30.20
C ALA A 73 -75.41 17.10 -29.53
N ARG A 74 -76.42 17.38 -28.68
CA ARG A 74 -76.60 18.70 -28.05
C ARG A 74 -76.56 18.70 -26.51
N ALA A 75 -76.51 17.54 -25.85
CA ALA A 75 -76.53 17.46 -24.39
C ALA A 75 -75.15 17.57 -23.72
N THR A 76 -74.05 17.29 -24.44
CA THR A 76 -72.71 17.29 -23.85
C THR A 76 -72.14 18.68 -23.56
N VAL A 77 -72.65 19.72 -24.22
CA VAL A 77 -72.20 21.10 -24.00
C VAL A 77 -72.75 21.75 -22.72
N ASN A 78 -73.92 21.30 -22.21
CA ASN A 78 -74.47 21.82 -20.95
C ASN A 78 -73.94 21.09 -19.70
N GLU A 79 -73.41 19.86 -19.81
CA GLU A 79 -72.69 19.20 -18.71
C GLU A 79 -71.26 19.75 -18.50
N LEU A 80 -70.72 20.46 -19.50
CA LEU A 80 -69.42 21.14 -19.41
C LEU A 80 -69.51 22.47 -18.62
N SER A 81 -70.71 23.02 -18.38
CA SER A 81 -70.92 24.24 -17.57
C SER A 81 -71.29 23.96 -16.10
N GLN A 82 -71.43 22.70 -15.70
CA GLN A 82 -71.55 22.33 -14.29
C GLN A 82 -70.16 22.27 -13.65
N THR A 83 -70.09 22.48 -12.33
CA THR A 83 -68.86 22.40 -11.52
C THR A 83 -68.04 21.14 -11.81
N THR A 84 -68.71 20.03 -12.14
CA THR A 84 -68.11 18.75 -12.58
C THR A 84 -67.27 18.89 -13.86
N GLY A 85 -67.71 19.66 -14.86
CA GLY A 85 -66.99 19.87 -16.11
C GLY A 85 -65.70 20.67 -15.91
N ILE A 86 -65.74 21.70 -15.06
CA ILE A 86 -64.56 22.51 -14.70
C ILE A 86 -63.54 21.66 -13.94
N VAL A 87 -63.99 20.85 -12.97
CA VAL A 87 -63.12 19.94 -12.21
C VAL A 87 -62.49 18.89 -13.13
N ALA A 88 -63.24 18.34 -14.08
CA ALA A 88 -62.72 17.37 -15.05
C ALA A 88 -61.64 17.97 -15.97
N VAL A 89 -61.85 19.19 -16.47
CA VAL A 89 -60.85 19.88 -17.31
C VAL A 89 -59.62 20.26 -16.49
N ALA A 90 -59.78 20.77 -15.27
CA ALA A 90 -58.67 21.08 -14.38
C ALA A 90 -57.84 19.83 -14.06
N ALA A 91 -58.48 18.71 -13.74
CA ALA A 91 -57.81 17.44 -13.50
C ALA A 91 -57.06 16.93 -14.75
N ALA A 92 -57.65 17.06 -15.94
CA ALA A 92 -57.00 16.68 -17.20
C ALA A 92 -55.76 17.53 -17.50
N VAL A 93 -55.81 18.85 -17.24
CA VAL A 93 -54.66 19.75 -17.40
C VAL A 93 -53.55 19.39 -16.41
N VAL A 94 -53.88 19.15 -15.14
CA VAL A 94 -52.91 18.74 -14.12
C VAL A 94 -52.26 17.40 -14.48
N ALA A 95 -53.05 16.42 -14.94
CA ALA A 95 -52.54 15.13 -15.38
C ALA A 95 -51.60 15.27 -16.60
N LEU A 96 -51.94 16.14 -17.55
CA LEU A 96 -51.09 16.41 -18.72
C LEU A 96 -49.77 17.08 -18.30
N LEU A 97 -49.82 18.08 -17.41
CA LEU A 97 -48.63 18.75 -16.88
C LEU A 97 -47.74 17.77 -16.10
N ALA A 98 -48.33 16.92 -15.26
CA ALA A 98 -47.61 15.88 -14.54
C ALA A 98 -46.95 14.88 -15.49
N LEU A 99 -47.63 14.48 -16.57
CA LEU A 99 -47.09 13.58 -17.60
C LEU A 99 -45.93 14.22 -18.36
N VAL A 100 -46.07 15.50 -18.73
CA VAL A 100 -45.00 16.25 -19.40
C VAL A 100 -43.80 16.40 -18.47
N LEU A 101 -44.00 16.76 -17.20
CA LEU A 101 -42.94 16.85 -16.21
C LEU A 101 -42.25 15.49 -16.02
N ALA A 102 -43.01 14.41 -15.88
CA ALA A 102 -42.48 13.06 -15.77
C ALA A 102 -41.65 12.67 -17.01
N LEU A 103 -42.08 13.06 -18.22
CA LEU A 103 -41.37 12.79 -19.45
C LEU A 103 -40.09 13.63 -19.59
N VAL A 104 -40.11 14.90 -19.15
CA VAL A 104 -38.93 15.78 -19.11
C VAL A 104 -37.93 15.27 -18.08
N LEU A 105 -38.38 14.91 -16.89
CA LEU A 105 -37.54 14.29 -15.86
C LEU A 105 -36.98 12.95 -16.34
N TRP A 106 -37.77 12.12 -17.00
CA TRP A 106 -37.29 10.86 -17.56
C TRP A 106 -36.25 11.08 -18.66
N ARG A 107 -36.47 12.05 -19.56
CA ARG A 107 -35.52 12.39 -20.63
C ARG A 107 -34.25 13.05 -20.12
N SER A 108 -34.34 13.97 -19.17
CA SER A 108 -33.17 14.61 -18.55
C SER A 108 -32.33 13.59 -17.80
N VAL A 109 -32.96 12.70 -17.02
CA VAL A 109 -32.26 11.58 -16.36
C VAL A 109 -31.64 10.62 -17.39
N ARG A 110 -32.32 10.34 -18.52
CA ARG A 110 -31.75 9.51 -19.59
C ARG A 110 -30.58 10.18 -20.30
N ARG A 111 -30.63 11.50 -20.54
CA ARG A 111 -29.54 12.28 -21.15
C ARG A 111 -28.34 12.37 -20.22
N LEU A 112 -28.55 12.75 -18.95
CA LEU A 112 -27.48 12.76 -17.94
C LEU A 112 -26.80 11.39 -17.82
N ARG A 113 -27.59 10.30 -17.77
CA ARG A 113 -27.04 8.94 -17.71
C ARG A 113 -26.34 8.49 -19.00
N ALA A 114 -26.61 9.12 -20.14
CA ALA A 114 -25.92 8.82 -21.41
C ALA A 114 -24.59 9.58 -21.48
N ASP A 115 -24.58 10.86 -21.10
CA ASP A 115 -23.39 11.71 -21.09
C ASP A 115 -22.40 11.26 -20.01
N GLN A 116 -22.89 10.84 -18.83
CA GLN A 116 -22.07 10.24 -17.78
C GLN A 116 -21.45 8.91 -18.21
N ARG A 117 -22.16 8.06 -18.97
CA ARG A 117 -21.61 6.79 -19.48
C ARG A 117 -20.55 6.98 -20.56
N ALA A 118 -20.65 8.05 -21.35
CA ALA A 118 -19.68 8.34 -22.40
C ALA A 118 -18.34 8.83 -21.84
N VAL A 119 -18.34 9.45 -20.65
CA VAL A 119 -17.14 10.01 -20.01
C VAL A 119 -16.60 9.12 -18.88
N LEU A 120 -17.47 8.39 -18.16
CA LEU A 120 -17.10 7.67 -16.94
C LEU A 120 -17.34 6.14 -16.97
N GLY A 121 -17.81 5.56 -18.07
CA GLY A 121 -18.16 4.12 -18.08
C GLY A 121 -19.37 3.81 -17.17
N ASP A 122 -19.68 2.54 -16.89
CA ASP A 122 -20.90 2.15 -16.15
C ASP A 122 -20.77 2.41 -14.62
N GLU A 123 -20.90 3.69 -14.25
CA GLU A 123 -20.26 4.25 -13.05
C GLU A 123 -21.18 4.44 -11.83
N ARG A 124 -21.87 3.38 -11.38
CA ARG A 124 -22.41 3.35 -9.99
C ARG A 124 -21.69 2.34 -9.11
N ARG A 125 -20.84 1.49 -9.70
CA ARG A 125 -19.89 0.61 -9.02
C ARG A 125 -18.45 1.12 -9.10
N ASP A 126 -18.12 1.98 -10.07
CA ASP A 126 -16.73 2.36 -10.32
C ASP A 126 -16.15 3.33 -9.28
N LEU A 127 -16.87 4.37 -8.84
CA LEU A 127 -16.34 5.29 -7.82
C LEU A 127 -16.08 4.58 -6.47
N VAL A 128 -16.97 3.67 -6.07
CA VAL A 128 -16.77 2.87 -4.86
C VAL A 128 -15.65 1.86 -5.04
N ALA A 129 -15.52 1.26 -6.23
CA ALA A 129 -14.41 0.35 -6.55
C ALA A 129 -13.06 1.06 -6.61
N HIS A 130 -13.02 2.26 -7.19
CA HIS A 130 -11.85 3.12 -7.27
C HIS A 130 -11.44 3.64 -5.89
N ALA A 131 -12.39 4.12 -5.07
CA ALA A 131 -12.12 4.50 -3.69
C ALA A 131 -11.62 3.30 -2.86
N ALA A 132 -12.21 2.12 -3.03
CA ALA A 132 -11.74 0.90 -2.38
C ALA A 132 -10.35 0.46 -2.86
N GLU A 133 -10.03 0.67 -4.13
CA GLU A 133 -8.70 0.39 -4.68
C GLU A 133 -7.65 1.37 -4.17
N LEU A 134 -7.93 2.67 -4.18
CA LEU A 134 -7.05 3.68 -3.59
C LEU A 134 -6.82 3.42 -2.10
N ASP A 135 -7.85 3.02 -1.36
CA ASP A 135 -7.71 2.67 0.05
C ASP A 135 -6.86 1.40 0.24
N ARG A 136 -7.03 0.36 -0.60
CA ARG A 136 -6.14 -0.82 -0.60
C ARG A 136 -4.69 -0.43 -0.89
N GLN A 137 -4.46 0.42 -1.89
CA GLN A 137 -3.13 0.88 -2.25
C GLN A 137 -2.50 1.72 -1.14
N PHE A 138 -3.28 2.60 -0.52
CA PHE A 138 -2.84 3.42 0.59
C PHE A 138 -2.50 2.55 1.82
N ARG A 139 -3.34 1.57 2.16
CA ARG A 139 -3.07 0.61 3.23
C ARG A 139 -1.81 -0.21 2.96
N ALA A 140 -1.65 -0.75 1.75
CA ALA A 140 -0.45 -1.50 1.37
C ALA A 140 0.81 -0.64 1.43
N LEU A 141 0.74 0.62 0.98
CA LEU A 141 1.84 1.57 1.08
C LEU A 141 2.16 1.89 2.54
N HIS A 142 1.14 2.14 3.36
CA HIS A 142 1.31 2.44 4.78
C HIS A 142 1.95 1.27 5.54
N GLU A 143 1.50 0.05 5.30
CA GLU A 143 2.11 -1.16 5.85
C GLU A 143 3.56 -1.33 5.40
N TRP A 144 3.86 -1.08 4.13
CA TRP A 144 5.22 -1.13 3.61
C TRP A 144 6.13 -0.07 4.26
N VAL A 145 5.64 1.16 4.42
CA VAL A 145 6.37 2.24 5.10
C VAL A 145 6.68 1.85 6.55
N ILE A 146 5.71 1.27 7.27
CA ILE A 146 5.93 0.78 8.64
C ILE A 146 6.99 -0.33 8.67
N ASP A 147 6.94 -1.30 7.74
CA ASP A 147 7.95 -2.36 7.68
C ASP A 147 9.35 -1.81 7.39
N VAL A 148 9.47 -0.88 6.44
CA VAL A 148 10.73 -0.24 6.09
C VAL A 148 11.27 0.57 7.26
N ALA A 149 10.45 1.39 7.90
CA ALA A 149 10.84 2.17 9.07
C ALA A 149 11.31 1.25 10.21
N THR A 150 10.58 0.18 10.49
CA THR A 150 10.95 -0.82 11.50
C THR A 150 12.27 -1.52 11.17
N ARG A 151 12.50 -1.82 9.89
CA ARG A 151 13.73 -2.48 9.43
C ARG A 151 14.94 -1.55 9.54
N ILE A 152 14.78 -0.28 9.21
CA ILE A 152 15.82 0.74 9.36
C ILE A 152 16.15 0.89 10.85
N GLN A 153 15.14 1.08 11.70
CA GLN A 153 15.34 1.22 13.15
C GLN A 153 16.13 0.03 13.72
N ARG A 154 15.69 -1.20 13.43
CA ARG A 154 16.40 -2.41 13.88
C ARG A 154 17.84 -2.52 13.37
N ARG A 155 18.14 -1.95 12.20
CA ARG A 155 19.50 -1.93 11.66
C ARG A 155 20.34 -0.90 12.38
N THR A 156 19.79 0.30 12.61
CA THR A 156 20.43 1.37 13.39
C THR A 156 20.73 0.90 14.81
N ASP A 157 19.74 0.35 15.53
CA ASP A 157 19.93 -0.15 16.90
C ASP A 157 21.06 -1.19 16.99
N ARG A 158 21.17 -2.08 15.97
CA ARG A 158 22.24 -3.09 15.91
C ARG A 158 23.61 -2.48 15.64
N VAL A 159 23.67 -1.43 14.83
CA VAL A 159 24.93 -0.71 14.55
C VAL A 159 25.35 0.04 15.80
N GLU A 160 24.45 0.79 16.43
CA GLU A 160 24.70 1.51 17.69
C GLU A 160 25.16 0.55 18.80
N THR A 161 24.48 -0.59 18.99
CA THR A 161 24.89 -1.59 19.98
C THR A 161 26.32 -2.09 19.74
N ARG A 162 26.73 -2.25 18.47
CA ARG A 162 28.10 -2.69 18.12
C ARG A 162 29.12 -1.57 18.29
N LEU A 163 28.75 -0.34 17.95
CA LEU A 163 29.60 0.85 18.15
C LEU A 163 29.87 1.07 19.64
N ASN A 164 28.87 0.92 20.51
CA ASN A 164 29.04 1.01 21.95
C ASN A 164 29.97 -0.07 22.53
N GLN A 165 30.16 -1.18 21.83
CA GLN A 165 31.10 -2.25 22.22
C GLN A 165 32.50 -2.08 21.61
N THR A 166 32.72 -1.03 20.82
CA THR A 166 33.99 -0.76 20.16
C THR A 166 34.83 0.19 21.03
N LEU A 167 36.15 0.03 21.00
CA LEU A 167 37.08 0.94 21.65
C LEU A 167 37.11 2.26 20.89
N ALA A 168 36.58 3.32 21.49
CA ALA A 168 36.54 4.65 20.91
C ALA A 168 37.74 5.49 21.34
N HIS A 169 38.17 5.35 22.59
CA HIS A 169 39.27 6.12 23.16
C HIS A 169 40.40 5.17 23.56
N THR A 170 41.58 5.40 22.97
CA THR A 170 42.76 4.59 23.27
C THR A 170 44.00 5.48 23.43
N ALA A 171 44.83 5.15 24.41
CA ALA A 171 46.13 5.77 24.59
C ALA A 171 47.11 4.81 25.25
N VAL A 172 48.39 5.07 25.01
CA VAL A 172 49.52 4.32 25.56
C VAL A 172 50.48 5.34 26.17
N VAL A 173 50.81 5.13 27.45
CA VAL A 173 51.79 5.93 28.18
C VAL A 173 52.92 5.01 28.59
N ARG A 174 54.15 5.38 28.25
CA ARG A 174 55.37 4.67 28.64
C ARG A 174 56.07 5.43 29.75
N TYR A 175 56.54 4.70 30.76
CA TYR A 175 57.21 5.26 31.92
C TYR A 175 58.26 4.30 32.45
N ASP A 176 59.04 4.79 33.41
CA ASP A 176 59.97 3.99 34.18
C ASP A 176 59.42 3.86 35.60
N ALA A 177 59.13 2.63 36.02
CA ALA A 177 58.51 2.34 37.32
C ALA A 177 59.53 2.24 38.47
N TYR A 178 60.81 2.07 38.14
CA TYR A 178 61.87 1.83 39.13
C TYR A 178 63.02 2.85 39.05
N ASN A 179 62.87 3.87 38.20
CA ASN A 179 63.90 4.89 37.96
C ASN A 179 65.26 4.26 37.59
N GLU A 180 65.22 3.06 36.99
CA GLU A 180 66.39 2.36 36.48
C GLU A 180 66.66 2.89 35.07
N MET A 181 67.86 3.41 34.82
CA MET A 181 68.25 4.18 33.63
C MET A 181 68.15 3.43 32.26
N THR A 182 67.39 2.34 32.16
CA THR A 182 67.32 1.39 31.04
C THR A 182 66.15 1.63 30.08
N GLY A 183 65.51 2.80 30.14
CA GLY A 183 64.48 3.24 29.20
C GLY A 183 63.07 2.85 29.65
N HIS A 184 62.08 3.68 29.31
CA HIS A 184 60.68 3.54 29.71
C HIS A 184 60.03 2.22 29.25
N GLN A 185 60.34 1.13 29.96
CA GLN A 185 59.92 -0.24 29.65
C GLN A 185 58.57 -0.59 30.27
N SER A 186 58.14 0.15 31.29
CA SER A 186 56.79 0.03 31.84
C SER A 186 55.79 0.80 30.98
N VAL A 187 54.56 0.31 30.92
CA VAL A 187 53.51 0.86 30.04
C VAL A 187 52.14 0.79 30.70
N SER A 188 51.35 1.85 30.53
CA SER A 188 49.93 1.86 30.86
C SER A 188 49.11 2.17 29.61
N ILE A 189 48.10 1.35 29.37
CA ILE A 189 47.25 1.40 28.18
C ILE A 189 45.81 1.58 28.63
N ALA A 190 45.17 2.66 28.18
CA ALA A 190 43.74 2.88 28.40
C ALA A 190 42.96 2.45 27.16
N LEU A 191 41.96 1.59 27.34
CA LEU A 191 41.07 1.08 26.30
C LEU A 191 39.63 1.34 26.74
N LEU A 192 39.01 2.40 26.22
CA LEU A 192 37.68 2.84 26.63
C LEU A 192 36.72 2.90 25.44
N ASP A 193 35.45 2.58 25.70
CA ASP A 193 34.32 2.76 24.78
C ASP A 193 33.90 4.24 24.71
N ALA A 194 32.91 4.55 23.85
CA ALA A 194 32.37 5.91 23.70
C ALA A 194 31.69 6.45 24.98
N GLU A 195 31.25 5.57 25.88
CA GLU A 195 30.69 5.90 27.19
C GLU A 195 31.79 6.08 28.27
N ARG A 196 33.07 6.08 27.86
CA ARG A 196 34.25 6.20 28.73
C ARG A 196 34.38 5.07 29.75
N ARG A 197 33.84 3.91 29.43
CA ARG A 197 33.99 2.68 30.22
C ARG A 197 34.97 1.74 29.55
N GLY A 198 35.66 0.94 30.33
CA GLY A 198 36.58 -0.06 29.80
C GLY A 198 37.61 -0.46 30.81
N ILE A 199 38.86 -0.58 30.36
CA ILE A 199 39.95 -1.04 31.21
C ILE A 199 41.21 -0.20 31.00
N VAL A 200 42.02 -0.17 32.05
CA VAL A 200 43.41 0.25 31.98
C VAL A 200 44.28 -0.96 32.29
N LEU A 201 45.22 -1.25 31.39
CA LEU A 201 46.22 -2.30 31.53
C LEU A 201 47.56 -1.64 31.85
N SER A 202 48.18 -2.02 32.95
CA SER A 202 49.53 -1.59 33.31
C SER A 202 50.48 -2.78 33.29
N SER A 203 51.56 -2.68 32.53
CA SER A 203 52.69 -3.61 32.58
C SER A 203 53.86 -2.92 33.27
N ILE A 204 54.18 -3.40 34.46
CA ILE A 204 55.33 -2.93 35.21
C ILE A 204 56.48 -3.90 34.95
N HIS A 205 57.50 -3.42 34.26
CA HIS A 205 58.68 -4.21 33.94
C HIS A 205 59.69 -4.17 35.09
N HIS A 206 60.26 -5.32 35.41
CA HIS A 206 61.37 -5.51 36.34
C HIS A 206 62.41 -6.39 35.64
N ARG A 207 63.68 -6.32 36.06
CA ARG A 207 64.84 -6.99 35.42
C ARG A 207 64.57 -8.40 34.90
N ASP A 208 63.91 -9.25 35.70
CA ASP A 208 63.68 -10.66 35.38
C ASP A 208 62.19 -11.01 35.14
N GLN A 209 61.27 -10.06 35.28
CA GLN A 209 59.82 -10.32 35.19
C GLN A 209 59.00 -9.07 34.86
N ALA A 210 57.88 -9.23 34.16
CA ALA A 210 56.89 -8.19 33.98
C ALA A 210 55.59 -8.57 34.70
N ARG A 211 55.04 -7.64 35.49
CA ARG A 211 53.74 -7.81 36.13
C ARG A 211 52.67 -7.06 35.34
N LEU A 212 51.51 -7.69 35.18
CA LEU A 212 50.36 -7.09 34.52
C LEU A 212 49.26 -6.81 35.54
N TYR A 213 48.76 -5.59 35.53
CA TYR A 213 47.63 -5.13 36.33
C TYR A 213 46.52 -4.68 35.39
N ILE A 214 45.28 -4.99 35.75
CA ILE A 214 44.09 -4.57 35.02
C ILE A 214 43.16 -3.92 36.02
N LYS A 215 42.76 -2.69 35.74
CA LYS A 215 41.74 -1.96 36.50
C LYS A 215 40.59 -1.59 35.58
N GLN A 216 39.36 -1.71 36.07
CA GLN A 216 38.19 -1.26 35.33
C GLN A 216 38.06 0.25 35.45
N VAL A 217 37.58 0.88 34.37
CA VAL A 217 37.26 2.30 34.31
C VAL A 217 35.77 2.42 34.01
N GLU A 218 35.09 3.22 34.81
CA GLU A 218 33.68 3.55 34.68
C GLU A 218 33.56 5.07 34.59
N HIS A 219 32.90 5.59 33.55
CA HIS A 219 32.73 7.03 33.33
C HIS A 219 34.04 7.85 33.37
N GLY A 220 35.14 7.26 32.88
CA GLY A 220 36.47 7.88 32.88
C GLY A 220 37.19 7.89 34.24
N GLN A 221 36.66 7.19 35.26
CA GLN A 221 37.29 7.04 36.57
C GLN A 221 37.55 5.57 36.87
N GLY A 222 38.67 5.25 37.52
CA GLY A 222 38.94 3.87 37.95
C GLY A 222 37.94 3.41 39.01
N SER A 223 37.45 2.17 38.89
CA SER A 223 36.62 1.56 39.94
C SER A 223 37.37 1.37 41.26
N ILE A 224 38.70 1.37 41.17
CA ILE A 224 39.69 1.36 42.26
C ILE A 224 40.68 2.49 41.95
N PRO A 225 41.32 3.12 42.96
CA PRO A 225 42.34 4.14 42.74
C PRO A 225 43.38 3.73 41.68
N LEU A 226 43.53 4.60 40.68
CA LEU A 226 44.49 4.46 39.60
C LEU A 226 45.85 5.01 40.07
N THR A 227 46.94 4.53 39.48
CA THR A 227 48.26 5.16 39.66
C THR A 227 48.36 6.43 38.81
N PRO A 228 49.30 7.35 39.08
CA PRO A 228 49.45 8.57 38.27
C PRO A 228 49.62 8.28 36.77
N GLU A 229 50.33 7.21 36.43
CA GLU A 229 50.58 6.79 35.04
C GLU A 229 49.33 6.20 34.38
N GLU A 230 48.50 5.50 35.15
CA GLU A 230 47.20 4.99 34.71
C GLU A 230 46.20 6.13 34.48
N GLU A 231 46.16 7.10 35.39
CA GLU A 231 45.34 8.31 35.25
C GLU A 231 45.77 9.13 34.03
N GLU A 232 47.08 9.25 33.80
CA GLU A 232 47.63 9.89 32.61
C GLU A 232 47.16 9.18 31.34
N ALA A 233 47.20 7.85 31.32
CA ALA A 233 46.75 7.07 30.17
C ALA A 233 45.24 7.27 29.89
N VAL A 234 44.40 7.30 30.93
CA VAL A 234 42.96 7.59 30.79
C VAL A 234 42.76 9.02 30.27
N ARG A 235 43.46 10.00 30.85
CA ARG A 235 43.36 11.40 30.44
C ARG A 235 43.79 11.59 28.99
N ALA A 236 44.90 10.97 28.59
CA ALA A 236 45.40 10.99 27.22
C ALA A 236 44.43 10.33 26.23
N ALA A 237 43.78 9.23 26.61
CA ALA A 237 42.78 8.56 25.76
C ALA A 237 41.55 9.46 25.54
N LEU A 238 41.08 10.14 26.59
CA LEU A 238 39.93 11.05 26.52
C LEU A 238 40.26 12.38 25.81
N ALA A 239 41.50 12.86 25.91
CA ALA A 239 41.97 14.06 25.19
C ALA A 239 42.16 13.81 23.69
N ARG A 240 42.42 12.56 23.30
CA ARG A 240 42.52 12.14 21.91
C ARG A 240 41.11 11.91 21.36
N GLU A 241 40.38 13.01 21.19
CA GLU A 241 39.12 13.01 20.46
C GLU A 241 39.40 12.41 19.07
N VAL A 242 38.68 11.35 18.70
CA VAL A 242 38.80 10.74 17.37
C VAL A 242 38.36 11.83 16.39
N PRO A 243 39.25 12.41 15.55
CA PRO A 243 38.80 13.31 14.51
C PRO A 243 37.90 12.49 13.60
N ASP A 244 36.76 13.06 13.22
CA ASP A 244 35.79 12.48 12.30
C ASP A 244 36.42 12.34 10.89
N ARG A 245 37.41 11.46 10.74
CA ARG A 245 38.22 11.29 9.51
C ARG A 245 37.47 10.57 8.39
N ALA A 246 36.16 10.37 8.55
CA ALA A 246 35.31 9.74 7.55
C ALA A 246 34.93 10.70 6.40
N PHE A 247 35.17 12.02 6.51
CA PHE A 247 34.72 12.98 5.49
C PHE A 247 35.80 13.57 4.56
N GLU A 248 37.10 13.31 4.78
CA GLU A 248 38.16 13.96 3.96
C GLU A 248 38.78 13.07 2.85
N ALA A 249 38.33 11.83 2.68
CA ALA A 249 38.86 10.93 1.63
C ALA A 249 38.13 11.04 0.27
N GLY A 250 37.38 12.12 0.02
CA GLY A 250 36.52 12.27 -1.16
C GLY A 250 36.88 13.40 -2.13
N GLU A 251 37.81 14.29 -1.79
CA GLU A 251 38.17 15.42 -2.66
C GLU A 251 39.67 15.37 -2.98
N GLN A 252 40.02 14.69 -4.07
CA GLN A 252 41.22 15.04 -4.83
C GLN A 252 40.85 15.20 -6.31
N PRO A 253 41.37 16.26 -6.95
CA PRO A 253 40.91 16.78 -8.25
C PRO A 253 41.24 15.90 -9.46
#